data_AF-A0A2M7WRK8-F1
#
_entry.id   AF-A0A2M7WRK8-F1
#
_cell.length_a   1.000
_cell.length_b   1.000
_cell.length_c   1.000
_cell.angle_alpha   90.00
_cell.angle_beta   90.00
_cell.angle_gamma   90.00
#
_symmetry.space_group_name_H-M   'P 1'
#
loop_
_entity.id
_entity.type
_entity.pdbx_description
1 polymer ?
#
loop_
_entity_poly.entity_id
_entity_poly.type
_entity_poly.pdbx_seq_one_letter_code
_entity_poly.pdbx_strand_id
1 'polypeptide(L)'
;MDDQNNVNVEGSAPSGTSAGPVIGIIVILVIIILGGLYFWGQRESDDTILNDTLDTINLQSDSDEVDAIEADLNATDIESLDSEINAS
;
A
#
# COMPACT_ATOMS: atom_id res chain seq x y z
N MET A 1 -30.91 -20.50 73.38
CA MET A 1 -29.99 -19.42 72.97
C MET A 1 -29.33 -19.95 71.74
N ASP A 2 -29.77 -19.42 70.60
CA ASP A 2 -29.68 -20.09 69.30
C ASP A 2 -28.25 -20.09 68.75
N ASP A 3 -27.86 -21.25 68.24
CA ASP A 3 -26.58 -21.47 67.59
C ASP A 3 -26.46 -20.70 66.26
N GLN A 4 -25.25 -20.21 66.04
CA GLN A 4 -24.80 -19.30 64.99
C GLN A 4 -25.09 -19.83 63.56
N ASN A 5 -25.83 -19.06 62.76
CA ASN A 5 -25.84 -19.20 61.30
C ASN A 5 -24.87 -18.19 60.68
N ASN A 6 -23.60 -18.55 60.57
CA ASN A 6 -22.63 -17.82 59.74
C ASN A 6 -22.54 -18.48 58.37
N VAL A 7 -23.35 -18.01 57.42
CA VAL A 7 -23.17 -18.31 56.00
C VAL A 7 -21.97 -17.50 55.49
N ASN A 8 -20.78 -18.09 55.64
CA ASN A 8 -19.60 -17.70 54.88
C ASN A 8 -19.85 -18.06 53.40
N VAL A 9 -20.50 -17.15 52.67
CA VAL A 9 -20.54 -17.21 51.21
C VAL A 9 -19.21 -16.63 50.72
N GLU A 10 -18.16 -17.44 50.75
CA GLU A 10 -17.00 -17.22 49.91
C GLU A 10 -17.43 -17.45 48.45
N GLY A 11 -18.01 -16.40 47.87
CA GLY A 11 -18.17 -16.29 46.43
C GLY A 11 -16.78 -16.25 45.81
N SER A 12 -16.24 -17.43 45.49
CA SER A 12 -15.08 -17.57 44.63
C SER A 12 -15.43 -16.93 43.29
N ALA A 13 -14.99 -15.69 43.09
CA ALA A 13 -15.06 -15.05 41.79
C ALA A 13 -14.30 -15.92 40.79
N PRO A 14 -14.89 -16.29 39.64
CA PRO A 14 -14.15 -17.05 38.63
C PRO A 14 -13.09 -16.12 38.01
N SER A 15 -11.85 -16.21 38.52
CA SER A 15 -10.68 -15.59 37.92
C SER A 15 -10.21 -16.43 36.73
N GLY A 16 -11.02 -16.48 35.67
CA GLY A 16 -10.63 -17.06 34.40
C GLY A 16 -10.06 -15.98 33.50
N THR A 17 -8.75 -16.01 33.21
CA THR A 17 -8.17 -15.26 32.10
C THR A 17 -8.83 -15.77 30.82
N SER A 18 -9.83 -15.05 30.31
CA SER A 18 -10.52 -15.48 29.09
C SER A 18 -9.56 -15.33 27.92
N ALA A 19 -9.34 -16.43 27.18
CA ALA A 19 -8.43 -16.45 26.04
C ALA A 19 -9.00 -15.70 24.81
N GLY A 20 -10.28 -15.28 24.85
CA GLY A 20 -10.97 -14.62 23.73
C GLY A 20 -10.25 -13.37 23.22
N PRO A 21 -9.91 -12.38 24.07
CA PRO A 21 -9.13 -11.21 23.66
C PRO A 21 -7.74 -11.57 23.12
N VAL A 22 -7.10 -12.60 23.68
CA VAL A 22 -5.78 -13.07 23.24
C VAL A 22 -5.85 -13.70 21.85
N ILE A 23 -6.86 -14.52 21.58
CA ILE A 23 -7.10 -15.07 20.24
C ILE A 23 -7.44 -13.94 19.26
N GLY A 24 -8.26 -12.97 19.68
CA GLY A 24 -8.64 -11.82 18.85
C GLY A 24 -7.44 -11.00 18.38
N ILE A 25 -6.50 -10.68 19.28
CA ILE A 25 -5.32 -9.91 18.91
C ILE A 25 -4.40 -10.69 17.95
N ILE A 26 -4.26 -12.01 18.11
CA ILE A 26 -3.46 -12.85 17.23
C ILE A 26 -3.99 -12.79 15.79
N VAL A 27 -5.32 -12.91 15.61
CA VAL A 27 -5.94 -12.84 14.29
C VAL A 27 -5.70 -11.47 13.62
N ILE A 28 -5.83 -10.38 14.39
CA ILE A 28 -5.57 -9.03 13.88
C ILE A 28 -4.11 -8.89 13.42
N LEU A 29 -3.15 -9.38 14.21
CA LEU A 29 -1.73 -9.31 13.86
C LEU A 29 -1.42 -10.07 12.57
N VAL A 30 -2.01 -11.27 12.38
CA VAL A 30 -1.84 -12.04 11.15
C VAL A 30 -2.35 -11.27 9.92
N ILE A 31 -3.51 -10.62 10.02
CA ILE A 31 -4.07 -9.82 8.93
C ILE A 31 -3.19 -8.61 8.61
N ILE A 32 -2.68 -7.91 9.62
CA ILE A 32 -1.78 -6.75 9.42
C ILE A 32 -0.47 -7.18 8.75
N ILE A 33 0.13 -8.29 9.18
CA ILE A 33 1.36 -8.81 8.58
C ILE A 33 1.11 -9.21 7.12
N LEU A 34 0.03 -9.94 6.84
CA LEU A 34 -0.32 -10.32 5.47
C LEU A 34 -0.62 -9.11 4.58
N GLY A 35 -1.39 -8.14 5.07
CA GLY A 35 -1.68 -6.90 4.34
C GLY A 35 -0.42 -6.05 4.11
N GLY A 36 0.46 -5.96 5.10
CA GLY A 36 1.73 -5.27 5.00
C GLY A 36 2.67 -5.93 4.00
N LEU A 37 2.79 -7.26 4.03
CA LEU A 37 3.60 -8.02 3.07
C LEU A 37 3.00 -7.99 1.66
N TYR A 38 1.67 -8.04 1.53
CA TYR A 38 0.97 -7.89 0.25
C TYR A 38 1.25 -6.54 -0.39
N PHE A 39 1.14 -5.46 0.39
CA PHE A 39 1.40 -4.10 -0.10
C PHE A 39 2.89 -3.86 -0.37
N TRP A 40 3.77 -4.35 0.50
CA TRP A 40 5.22 -4.17 0.35
C TRP A 40 5.78 -4.91 -0.87
N GLY A 41 5.27 -6.12 -1.15
CA GLY A 41 5.66 -6.90 -2.34
C GLY A 41 5.18 -6.32 -3.67
N GLN A 42 4.28 -5.33 -3.66
CA GLN A 42 3.70 -4.75 -4.88
C GLN A 42 4.49 -3.54 -5.41
N ARG A 43 5.58 -3.13 -4.74
CA ARG A 43 6.38 -1.94 -5.11
C ARG A 43 7.45 -2.18 -6.19
N GLU A 44 7.61 -3.41 -6.70
CA GLU A 44 8.73 -3.74 -7.61
C GLU A 44 8.46 -3.43 -9.10
N SER A 45 7.35 -2.77 -9.45
CA SER A 45 7.00 -2.51 -10.88
C SER A 45 6.77 -1.04 -11.24
N ASP A 46 6.96 -0.12 -10.29
CA ASP A 46 6.67 1.30 -10.49
C ASP A 46 7.92 2.16 -10.78
N ASP A 47 9.12 1.57 -10.73
CA ASP A 47 10.35 2.25 -11.12
C ASP A 47 10.58 2.24 -12.64
N THR A 48 9.93 1.35 -13.40
CA THR A 48 10.07 1.32 -14.87
C THR A 48 9.25 2.40 -15.57
N ILE A 49 8.07 2.76 -15.06
CA ILE A 49 7.19 3.73 -15.72
C ILE A 49 7.68 5.18 -15.56
N LEU A 50 8.28 5.51 -14.41
CA LEU A 50 8.83 6.86 -14.15
C LEU A 50 10.12 7.15 -14.92
N ASN A 51 10.98 6.13 -15.14
CA ASN A 51 12.22 6.32 -15.89
C ASN A 51 11.99 6.42 -17.40
N ASP A 52 11.10 5.58 -17.98
CA ASP A 52 10.78 5.65 -19.41
C ASP A 52 10.13 7.01 -19.81
N THR A 53 9.31 7.58 -18.93
CA THR A 53 8.69 8.90 -19.15
C THR A 53 9.72 10.03 -19.08
N LEU A 54 10.71 9.94 -18.18
CA LEU A 54 11.76 10.95 -18.04
C LEU A 54 12.77 10.91 -19.20
N ASP A 55 13.13 9.72 -19.67
CA ASP A 55 14.03 9.57 -20.82
C ASP A 55 13.38 10.04 -22.13
N THR A 56 12.05 9.90 -22.26
CA THR A 56 11.30 10.41 -23.41
C THR A 56 11.19 11.93 -23.43
N ILE A 57 11.06 12.58 -22.26
CA ILE A 57 11.01 14.06 -22.15
C ILE A 57 12.38 14.70 -22.44
N ASN A 58 13.48 13.99 -22.19
CA ASN A 58 14.85 14.47 -22.47
C ASN A 58 15.27 14.30 -23.95
N LEU A 59 14.37 13.95 -24.87
CA LEU A 59 14.70 13.84 -26.29
C LEU A 59 14.86 15.21 -26.99
N GLN A 60 14.52 16.31 -26.32
CA GLN A 60 14.72 17.65 -26.84
C GLN A 60 16.18 18.07 -26.70
N SER A 61 16.74 18.67 -27.75
CA SER A 61 18.09 19.21 -27.72
C SER A 61 18.15 20.50 -26.91
N ASP A 62 19.31 20.78 -26.28
CA ASP A 62 19.58 22.05 -25.58
C ASP A 62 19.96 23.20 -26.54
N SER A 63 19.77 23.03 -27.84
CA SER A 63 20.22 23.99 -28.87
C SER A 63 19.11 24.94 -29.28
N ASP A 64 19.45 26.23 -29.35
CA ASP A 64 18.57 27.29 -29.89
C ASP A 64 18.71 27.45 -31.42
N GLU A 65 19.44 26.56 -32.09
CA GLU A 65 19.64 26.58 -33.54
C GLU A 65 18.39 26.10 -34.29
N VAL A 66 18.06 26.74 -35.42
CA VAL A 66 16.85 26.42 -36.20
C VAL A 66 16.83 24.95 -36.65
N ASP A 67 17.97 24.43 -37.13
CA ASP A 67 18.08 23.04 -37.59
C ASP A 67 17.83 22.03 -36.44
N ALA A 68 18.19 22.39 -35.21
CA ALA A 68 17.98 21.55 -34.03
C ALA A 68 16.51 21.53 -33.61
N ILE A 69 15.85 22.68 -33.63
CA ILE A 69 14.40 22.79 -33.37
C ILE A 69 13.60 21.99 -34.41
N GLU A 70 13.98 22.05 -35.69
CA GLU A 70 13.33 21.25 -36.73
C GLU A 70 13.53 19.75 -36.53
N ALA A 71 14.71 19.32 -36.06
CA ALA A 71 14.97 17.92 -35.74
C ALA A 71 14.13 17.44 -34.56
N ASP A 72 14.04 18.23 -33.49
CA ASP A 72 13.28 17.91 -32.28
C ASP A 72 11.77 17.80 -32.57
N LEU A 73 11.24 18.71 -33.40
CA LEU A 73 9.84 18.67 -33.83
C LEU A 73 9.53 17.44 -34.71
N ASN A 74 10.45 17.05 -35.59
CA ASN A 74 10.29 15.84 -36.40
C ASN A 74 10.40 14.55 -35.58
N ALA A 75 11.17 14.58 -34.49
CA ALA A 75 11.32 13.47 -33.55
C ALA A 75 10.15 13.33 -32.57
N THR A 76 9.22 14.29 -32.53
CA THR A 76 8.04 14.23 -31.66
C THR A 76 7.05 13.18 -32.16
N ASP A 77 6.86 12.10 -31.39
CA ASP A 77 5.94 11.00 -31.74
C ASP A 77 4.48 11.35 -31.38
N ILE A 78 3.75 11.85 -32.37
CA ILE A 78 2.32 12.20 -32.25
C ILE A 78 1.40 10.97 -32.42
N GLU A 79 1.87 9.91 -33.07
CA GLU A 79 1.06 8.70 -33.31
C GLU A 79 0.75 7.97 -32.00
N SER A 80 1.72 7.93 -31.09
CA SER A 80 1.52 7.38 -29.76
C SER A 80 0.44 8.12 -28.95
N LEU A 81 0.30 9.45 -29.13
CA LEU A 81 -0.69 10.26 -28.42
C LEU A 81 -2.12 9.97 -28.91
N ASP A 82 -2.31 9.71 -30.20
CA ASP A 82 -3.63 9.33 -30.75
C ASP A 82 -4.07 7.96 -30.21
N SER A 83 -3.14 7.02 -30.10
CA SER A 83 -3.42 5.70 -29.51
C SER A 83 -3.82 5.78 -28.03
N GLU A 84 -3.28 6.72 -27.26
CA GLU A 84 -3.63 6.91 -25.84
C GLU A 84 -5.02 7.54 -25.68
N ILE A 85 -5.34 8.56 -26.48
CA ILE A 85 -6.64 9.24 -26.43
C ILE A 85 -7.78 8.31 -26.85
N ASN A 86 -7.56 7.47 -27.87
CA ASN A 86 -8.57 6.51 -28.34
C ASN A 86 -8.76 5.31 -27.38
N ALA A 87 -7.84 5.11 -26.44
CA ALA A 87 -7.94 4.05 -25.42
C ALA A 87 -8.66 4.51 -24.12
N SER A 88 -9.00 5.81 -23.99
CA SER A 88 -9.67 6.42 -22.83
C SER A 88 -11.19 6.53 -22.94
#